data_AF-A0A854CNQ6-F1
#
_entry.id   AF-A0A854CNQ6-F1
#
_cell.length_a   1.000
_cell.length_b   1.000
_cell.length_c   1.000
_cell.angle_alpha   90.00
_cell.angle_beta   90.00
_cell.angle_gamma   90.00
#
_symmetry.space_group_name_H-M   'P 1'
#
loop_
_entity.id
_entity.type
_entity.pdbx_description
1 polymer ?
#
loop_
_entity_poly.entity_id
_entity_poly.type
_entity_poly.pdbx_seq_one_letter_code
_entity_poly.pdbx_strand_id
1 'polypeptide(L)'
;MSLDWCPGIREACLYWREAPMLQQTFEALERTLDQDNDACIDCAKSIVEVFCRIIVGELDSPTQPVRPKATAPDFGEWVGAAVRVLKLGENQNSKFLKLVSQHHKLTSALGDLRNESGPVSHGRDGFLAKLSIHHRRSAVLSADALVMFLHQAYLEAQRDPVNSREPWERFEEFNQLIDAYVGLELVMDNDGNPEFRVLLPGNDSFPLNVSVSRVLYQLDRGAYIEALNAARDAPALVAEQDVEGGER
;
A
#
# COMPACT_ATOMS: atom_id res chain seq x y z
N MET A 1 3.03 27.35 -20.21
CA MET A 1 2.51 26.12 -19.56
C MET A 1 3.49 25.01 -19.88
N SER A 2 4.14 24.43 -18.87
CA SER A 2 4.95 23.21 -19.07
C SER A 2 4.00 22.06 -19.43
N LEU A 3 4.33 21.26 -20.43
CA LEU A 3 3.61 20.01 -20.70
C LEU A 3 3.91 19.03 -19.56
N ASP A 4 2.88 18.49 -18.92
CA ASP A 4 3.06 17.39 -17.98
C ASP A 4 3.30 16.10 -18.76
N TRP A 5 4.55 15.64 -18.80
CA TRP A 5 4.97 14.47 -19.57
C TRP A 5 4.73 13.14 -18.84
N CYS A 6 4.39 13.18 -17.56
CA CYS A 6 4.24 11.99 -16.72
C CYS A 6 3.12 12.13 -15.67
N PRO A 7 1.87 12.43 -16.09
CA PRO A 7 0.75 12.65 -15.17
C PRO A 7 0.43 11.41 -14.33
N GLY A 8 0.57 10.20 -14.86
CA GLY A 8 0.32 8.97 -14.12
C GLY A 8 1.37 8.66 -13.07
N ILE A 9 2.65 8.90 -13.37
CA ILE A 9 3.71 8.84 -12.36
C ILE A 9 3.47 9.87 -11.28
N ARG A 10 3.10 11.11 -11.65
CA ARG A 10 2.81 12.18 -10.69
C ARG A 10 1.66 11.80 -9.76
N GLU A 11 0.57 11.29 -10.31
CA GLU A 11 -0.58 10.80 -9.55
C GLU A 11 -0.17 9.71 -8.56
N ALA A 12 0.56 8.69 -9.03
CA ALA A 12 1.06 7.62 -8.18
C ALA A 12 2.02 8.12 -7.08
N CYS A 13 2.88 9.09 -7.39
CA CYS A 13 3.79 9.70 -6.41
C CYS A 13 3.03 10.53 -5.36
N LEU A 14 1.97 11.24 -5.76
CA LEU A 14 1.10 11.96 -4.82
C LEU A 14 0.37 10.98 -3.89
N TYR A 15 -0.12 9.87 -4.44
CA TYR A 15 -0.75 8.81 -3.66
C TYR A 15 0.22 8.18 -2.65
N TRP A 16 1.48 7.95 -3.06
CA TRP A 16 2.55 7.39 -2.24
C TRP A 16 3.54 8.45 -1.74
N ARG A 17 3.03 9.59 -1.27
CA ARG A 17 3.86 10.71 -0.81
C ARG A 17 4.86 10.34 0.30
N GLU A 18 4.50 9.36 1.14
CA GLU A 18 5.33 8.91 2.26
C GLU A 18 6.37 7.84 1.86
N ALA A 19 6.47 7.48 0.56
CA ALA A 19 7.46 6.53 0.07
C ALA A 19 8.74 7.28 -0.39
N PRO A 20 9.77 7.43 0.46
CA PRO A 20 10.88 8.34 0.19
C PRO A 20 11.68 7.97 -1.07
N MET A 21 11.86 6.67 -1.34
CA MET A 21 12.57 6.22 -2.53
C MET A 21 11.80 6.51 -3.82
N LEU A 22 10.46 6.45 -3.78
CA LEU A 22 9.62 6.81 -4.92
C LEU A 22 9.74 8.31 -5.20
N GLN A 23 9.61 9.15 -4.17
CA GLN A 23 9.76 10.60 -4.29
C GLN A 23 11.13 11.00 -4.82
N GLN A 24 12.20 10.43 -4.24
CA GLN A 24 13.57 10.70 -4.69
C GLN A 24 13.79 10.30 -6.16
N THR A 25 13.24 9.16 -6.58
CA THR A 25 13.34 8.69 -7.98
C THR A 25 12.56 9.61 -8.92
N PHE A 26 11.39 10.08 -8.50
CA PHE A 26 10.55 11.00 -9.27
C PHE A 26 11.21 12.37 -9.44
N GLU A 27 11.77 12.95 -8.37
CA GLU A 27 12.53 14.20 -8.45
C GLU A 27 13.74 14.08 -9.39
N ALA A 28 14.43 12.93 -9.38
CA ALA A 28 15.53 12.68 -10.30
C ALA A 28 15.05 12.58 -11.77
N LEU A 29 13.90 11.94 -11.99
CA LEU A 29 13.27 11.84 -13.31
C LEU A 29 12.92 13.24 -13.85
N GLU A 30 12.23 14.07 -13.08
CA GLU A 30 11.84 15.43 -13.49
C GLU A 30 13.07 16.29 -13.80
N ARG A 31 14.05 16.29 -12.88
CA ARG A 31 15.28 17.07 -13.06
C ARG A 31 16.05 16.65 -14.31
N THR A 32 16.21 15.36 -14.55
CA THR A 32 16.97 14.87 -15.70
C THR A 32 16.21 15.10 -17.01
N LEU A 33 14.89 15.00 -17.02
CA LEU A 33 14.07 15.32 -18.18
C LEU A 33 14.17 16.82 -18.55
N ASP A 34 14.08 17.71 -17.57
CA ASP A 34 14.15 19.17 -17.76
C ASP A 34 15.53 19.62 -18.27
N GLN A 35 16.59 18.90 -17.89
CA GLN A 35 17.96 19.13 -18.36
C GLN A 35 18.25 18.45 -19.71
N ASP A 36 17.23 17.87 -20.33
CA ASP A 36 17.35 17.01 -21.49
C ASP A 36 18.33 15.84 -21.27
N ASN A 37 18.68 15.46 -20.05
CA ASN A 37 19.74 14.49 -19.78
C ASN A 37 19.27 13.05 -20.07
N ASP A 38 20.08 12.25 -20.78
CA ASP A 38 19.75 10.85 -21.09
C ASP A 38 19.62 9.97 -19.83
N ALA A 39 20.11 10.44 -18.67
CA ALA A 39 19.84 9.85 -17.36
C ALA A 39 18.33 9.75 -17.03
N CYS A 40 17.45 10.51 -17.70
CA CYS A 40 16.00 10.35 -17.52
C CYS A 40 15.51 8.96 -17.98
N ILE A 41 16.24 8.28 -18.86
CA ILE A 41 15.93 6.90 -19.30
C ILE A 41 16.24 5.90 -18.17
N ASP A 42 17.33 6.12 -17.42
CA ASP A 42 17.61 5.35 -16.21
C ASP A 42 16.49 5.57 -15.18
N CYS A 43 16.13 6.83 -14.92
CA CYS A 43 15.07 7.17 -13.98
C CYS A 43 13.70 6.61 -14.41
N ALA A 44 13.37 6.59 -15.71
CA ALA A 44 12.12 6.07 -16.23
C ALA A 44 11.96 4.56 -15.97
N LYS A 45 13.05 3.78 -16.06
CA LYS A 45 13.02 2.37 -15.64
C LYS A 45 12.90 2.27 -14.11
N SER A 46 13.73 3.03 -13.39
CA SER A 46 13.79 2.96 -11.93
C SER A 46 12.46 3.31 -11.26
N ILE A 47 11.72 4.29 -11.77
CA ILE A 47 10.42 4.67 -11.19
C ILE A 47 9.40 3.53 -11.30
N VAL A 48 9.35 2.83 -12.44
CA VAL A 48 8.49 1.67 -12.64
C VAL A 48 8.89 0.56 -11.66
N GLU A 49 10.19 0.29 -11.51
CA GLU A 49 10.67 -0.76 -10.61
C GLU A 49 10.36 -0.47 -9.13
N VAL A 50 10.59 0.76 -8.68
CA VAL A 50 10.27 1.19 -7.31
C VAL A 50 8.76 1.05 -7.07
N PHE A 51 7.95 1.46 -8.04
CA PHE A 51 6.50 1.34 -7.95
C PHE A 51 6.02 -0.13 -7.89
N CYS A 52 6.56 -1.01 -8.73
CA CYS A 52 6.27 -2.44 -8.67
C CYS A 52 6.66 -3.06 -7.32
N ARG A 53 7.79 -2.63 -6.73
CA ARG A 53 8.21 -3.07 -5.40
C ARG A 53 7.24 -2.64 -4.30
N ILE A 54 6.65 -1.45 -4.40
CA ILE A 54 5.60 -0.98 -3.48
C ILE A 54 4.36 -1.88 -3.62
N ILE A 55 3.84 -2.04 -4.83
CA ILE A 55 2.65 -2.88 -5.09
C ILE A 55 2.84 -4.30 -4.55
N VAL A 56 3.97 -4.94 -4.84
CA VAL A 56 4.29 -6.28 -4.33
C VAL A 56 4.46 -6.24 -2.81
N GLY A 57 5.12 -5.24 -2.25
CA GLY A 57 5.29 -5.11 -0.80
C GLY A 57 3.97 -4.99 -0.03
N GLU A 58 2.97 -4.37 -0.66
CA GLU A 58 1.64 -4.14 -0.08
C GLU A 58 0.68 -5.32 -0.28
N LEU A 59 0.73 -6.00 -1.43
CA LEU A 59 -0.27 -7.02 -1.78
C LEU A 59 0.25 -8.47 -1.72
N ASP A 60 1.55 -8.70 -1.56
CA ASP A 60 2.10 -10.06 -1.58
C ASP A 60 1.65 -10.88 -0.38
N SER A 61 1.24 -12.12 -0.64
CA SER A 61 0.71 -13.01 0.38
C SER A 61 1.86 -13.69 1.15
N PRO A 62 1.84 -13.70 2.51
CA PRO A 62 2.82 -14.45 3.29
C PRO A 62 2.77 -15.96 3.04
N THR A 63 1.62 -16.49 2.65
CA THR A 63 1.43 -17.94 2.44
C THR A 63 1.73 -18.39 1.01
N GLN A 64 1.62 -17.47 0.03
CA GLN A 64 1.92 -17.74 -1.38
C GLN A 64 2.66 -16.54 -2.01
N PRO A 65 3.93 -16.32 -1.63
CA PRO A 65 4.67 -15.16 -2.09
C PRO A 65 5.00 -15.27 -3.58
N VAL A 66 4.68 -14.21 -4.34
CA VAL A 66 5.03 -14.06 -5.76
C VAL A 66 6.19 -13.10 -5.98
N ARG A 67 6.69 -12.48 -4.91
CA ARG A 67 7.91 -11.66 -4.93
C ARG A 67 9.09 -12.43 -5.53
N PRO A 68 9.91 -11.79 -6.39
CA PRO A 68 11.09 -12.43 -6.95
C PRO A 68 12.06 -12.90 -5.86
N LYS A 69 12.67 -14.08 -6.05
CA LYS A 69 13.57 -14.72 -5.07
C LYS A 69 15.04 -14.39 -5.29
N ALA A 70 15.40 -13.90 -6.48
CA ALA A 70 16.78 -13.55 -6.80
C ALA A 70 17.27 -12.40 -5.91
N THR A 71 18.56 -12.39 -5.59
CA THR A 71 19.18 -11.32 -4.79
C THR A 71 19.15 -9.97 -5.53
N ALA A 72 19.22 -10.01 -6.85
CA ALA A 72 19.08 -8.86 -7.73
C ALA A 72 18.11 -9.22 -8.87
N PRO A 73 16.78 -9.18 -8.61
CA PRO A 73 15.79 -9.50 -9.62
C PRO A 73 15.86 -8.52 -10.79
N ASP A 74 15.60 -9.01 -11.98
CA ASP A 74 15.53 -8.17 -13.16
C ASP A 74 14.25 -7.30 -13.17
N PHE A 75 14.22 -6.35 -14.09
CA PHE A 75 13.10 -5.42 -14.24
C PHE A 75 11.79 -6.12 -14.62
N GLY A 76 11.85 -7.11 -15.49
CA GLY A 76 10.70 -7.88 -15.93
C GLY A 76 10.14 -8.77 -14.80
N GLU A 77 10.99 -9.26 -13.90
CA GLU A 77 10.59 -10.04 -12.73
C GLU A 77 9.76 -9.19 -11.76
N TRP A 78 10.16 -7.94 -11.49
CA TRP A 78 9.37 -7.03 -10.66
C TRP A 78 8.03 -6.68 -11.29
N VAL A 79 8.00 -6.34 -12.58
CA VAL A 79 6.74 -6.04 -13.29
C VAL A 79 5.86 -7.28 -13.35
N GLY A 80 6.42 -8.46 -13.63
CA GLY A 80 5.71 -9.73 -13.63
C GLY A 80 5.12 -10.07 -12.27
N ALA A 81 5.87 -9.84 -11.18
CA ALA A 81 5.36 -10.00 -9.83
C ALA A 81 4.20 -9.05 -9.52
N ALA A 82 4.31 -7.77 -9.90
CA ALA A 82 3.23 -6.79 -9.74
C ALA A 82 1.95 -7.21 -10.50
N VAL A 83 2.07 -7.64 -11.75
CA VAL A 83 0.94 -8.15 -12.55
C VAL A 83 0.27 -9.37 -11.91
N ARG A 84 1.05 -10.25 -11.25
CA ARG A 84 0.53 -11.42 -10.54
C ARG A 84 -0.19 -11.06 -9.24
N VAL A 85 0.37 -10.22 -8.38
CA VAL A 85 -0.32 -9.80 -7.13
C VAL A 85 -1.62 -9.05 -7.43
N LEU A 86 -1.65 -8.29 -8.53
CA LEU A 86 -2.84 -7.59 -9.00
C LEU A 86 -3.85 -8.49 -9.74
N LYS A 87 -3.54 -9.79 -9.91
CA LYS A 87 -4.39 -10.78 -10.60
C LYS A 87 -4.86 -10.35 -12.00
N LEU A 88 -4.07 -9.51 -12.68
CA LEU A 88 -4.44 -8.95 -13.99
C LEU A 88 -4.53 -10.01 -15.11
N GLY A 89 -3.92 -11.17 -14.89
CA GLY A 89 -4.00 -12.33 -15.77
C GLY A 89 -5.26 -13.19 -15.61
N GLU A 90 -6.05 -12.98 -14.56
CA GLU A 90 -7.26 -13.78 -14.27
C GLU A 90 -8.53 -13.20 -14.95
N ASN A 91 -8.37 -12.15 -15.76
CA ASN A 91 -9.47 -11.49 -16.43
C ASN A 91 -10.06 -12.36 -17.55
N GLN A 92 -11.39 -12.52 -17.58
CA GLN A 92 -12.08 -13.28 -18.62
C GLN A 92 -12.04 -12.59 -20.01
N ASN A 93 -11.72 -11.31 -20.06
CA ASN A 93 -11.64 -10.54 -21.30
C ASN A 93 -10.30 -10.75 -22.03
N SER A 94 -10.31 -11.64 -23.02
CA SER A 94 -9.14 -11.96 -23.86
C SER A 94 -8.51 -10.76 -24.58
N LYS A 95 -9.28 -9.70 -24.90
CA LYS A 95 -8.74 -8.48 -25.53
C LYS A 95 -7.99 -7.62 -24.53
N PHE A 96 -8.47 -7.54 -23.29
CA PHE A 96 -7.75 -6.88 -22.22
C PHE A 96 -6.45 -7.62 -21.87
N LEU A 97 -6.47 -8.95 -21.80
CA LEU A 97 -5.24 -9.75 -21.63
C LEU A 97 -4.20 -9.46 -22.73
N LYS A 98 -4.65 -9.22 -23.97
CA LYS A 98 -3.76 -8.77 -25.04
C LYS A 98 -3.15 -7.39 -24.77
N LEU A 99 -3.89 -6.45 -24.16
CA LEU A 99 -3.34 -5.16 -23.72
C LEU A 99 -2.31 -5.33 -22.60
N VAL A 100 -2.58 -6.20 -21.62
CA VAL A 100 -1.61 -6.54 -20.55
C VAL A 100 -0.31 -7.06 -21.16
N SER A 101 -0.40 -7.95 -22.15
CA SER A 101 0.79 -8.44 -22.86
C SER A 101 1.56 -7.35 -23.60
N GLN A 102 0.90 -6.27 -24.06
CA GLN A 102 1.61 -5.15 -24.70
C GLN A 102 2.38 -4.33 -23.66
N HIS A 103 1.85 -4.18 -22.43
CA HIS A 103 2.59 -3.55 -21.32
C HIS A 103 3.82 -4.37 -20.93
N HIS A 104 3.76 -5.71 -20.98
CA HIS A 104 4.95 -6.54 -20.82
C HIS A 104 6.00 -6.31 -21.91
N LYS A 105 5.59 -6.20 -23.19
CA LYS A 105 6.53 -5.88 -24.27
C LYS A 105 7.13 -4.48 -24.12
N LEU A 106 6.31 -3.52 -23.68
CA LEU A 106 6.77 -2.17 -23.38
C LEU A 106 7.81 -2.16 -22.25
N THR A 107 7.60 -2.99 -21.22
CA THR A 107 8.57 -3.21 -20.13
C THR A 107 9.90 -3.73 -20.67
N SER A 108 9.88 -4.76 -21.52
CA SER A 108 11.10 -5.27 -22.15
C SER A 108 11.81 -4.19 -22.97
N ALA A 109 11.08 -3.50 -23.86
CA ALA A 109 11.64 -2.47 -24.71
C ALA A 109 12.22 -1.28 -23.93
N LEU A 110 11.57 -0.85 -22.84
CA LEU A 110 12.09 0.19 -21.95
C LEU A 110 13.35 -0.29 -21.22
N GLY A 111 13.37 -1.55 -20.78
CA GLY A 111 14.54 -2.18 -20.18
C GLY A 111 15.73 -2.20 -21.13
N ASP A 112 15.51 -2.63 -22.39
CA ASP A 112 16.53 -2.70 -23.43
C ASP A 112 17.06 -1.30 -23.79
N LEU A 113 16.16 -0.33 -24.00
CA LEU A 113 16.53 1.06 -24.27
C LEU A 113 17.41 1.63 -23.16
N ARG A 114 17.07 1.38 -21.89
CA ARG A 114 17.88 1.80 -20.74
C ARG A 114 19.23 1.09 -20.73
N ASN A 115 19.27 -0.22 -20.98
CA ASN A 115 20.52 -0.97 -20.96
C ASN A 115 21.51 -0.50 -22.04
N GLU A 116 21.02 -0.10 -23.21
CA GLU A 116 21.86 0.38 -24.32
C GLU A 116 22.21 1.87 -24.22
N SER A 117 21.29 2.70 -23.70
CA SER A 117 21.38 4.15 -23.82
C SER A 117 21.50 4.91 -22.49
N GLY A 118 21.26 4.24 -21.36
CA GLY A 118 21.32 4.82 -20.02
C GLY A 118 22.76 5.10 -19.58
N PRO A 119 23.16 6.38 -19.42
CA PRO A 119 24.56 6.70 -19.11
C PRO A 119 24.96 6.37 -17.67
N VAL A 120 24.01 6.24 -16.73
CA VAL A 120 24.32 6.14 -15.29
C VAL A 120 24.51 4.69 -14.85
N SER A 121 23.64 3.78 -15.29
CA SER A 121 23.59 2.42 -14.71
C SER A 121 24.61 1.44 -15.29
N HIS A 122 24.90 1.54 -16.60
CA HIS A 122 25.78 0.61 -17.30
C HIS A 122 27.02 1.27 -17.90
N GLY A 123 27.09 2.60 -17.83
CA GLY A 123 28.01 3.39 -18.62
C GLY A 123 27.61 3.38 -20.08
N ARG A 124 27.82 4.52 -20.75
CA ARG A 124 27.69 4.62 -22.20
C ARG A 124 29.05 5.02 -22.75
N ASP A 125 29.36 4.58 -23.97
CA ASP A 125 30.58 4.99 -24.64
C ASP A 125 30.66 6.53 -24.70
N GLY A 126 31.78 7.08 -24.23
CA GLY A 126 31.98 8.51 -24.03
C GLY A 126 32.02 9.32 -25.33
N PHE A 127 32.11 8.68 -26.49
CA PHE A 127 32.09 9.32 -27.80
C PHE A 127 30.73 9.22 -28.50
N LEU A 128 29.73 8.55 -27.89
CA LEU A 128 28.38 8.51 -28.44
C LEU A 128 27.66 9.84 -28.22
N ALA A 129 26.98 10.30 -29.27
CA ALA A 129 26.12 11.47 -29.17
C ALA A 129 24.93 11.20 -28.23
N LYS A 130 24.54 12.27 -27.53
CA LYS A 130 23.31 12.34 -26.77
C LYS A 130 22.10 11.95 -27.64
N LEU A 131 21.15 11.23 -27.06
CA LEU A 131 19.94 10.85 -27.79
C LEU A 131 19.11 12.08 -28.19
N SER A 132 18.21 11.88 -29.16
CA SER A 132 17.21 12.88 -29.48
C SER A 132 16.22 13.07 -28.32
N ILE A 133 15.57 14.24 -28.29
CA ILE A 133 14.50 14.53 -27.34
C ILE A 133 13.34 13.52 -27.43
N HIS A 134 13.09 12.97 -28.62
CA HIS A 134 12.05 11.98 -28.85
C HIS A 134 12.34 10.68 -28.10
N HIS A 135 13.58 10.18 -28.09
CA HIS A 135 13.92 8.96 -27.36
C HIS A 135 13.71 9.12 -25.85
N ARG A 136 14.18 10.24 -25.28
CA ARG A 136 13.99 10.54 -23.85
C ARG A 136 12.51 10.61 -23.48
N ARG A 137 11.72 11.37 -24.25
CA ARG A 137 10.28 11.50 -24.02
C ARG A 137 9.54 10.17 -24.20
N SER A 138 9.92 9.37 -25.20
CA SER A 138 9.35 8.04 -25.37
C SER A 138 9.61 7.13 -24.17
N ALA A 139 10.80 7.19 -23.57
CA ALA A 139 11.08 6.42 -22.35
C ALA A 139 10.19 6.87 -21.18
N VAL A 140 10.06 8.18 -20.95
CA VAL A 140 9.22 8.74 -19.88
C VAL A 140 7.74 8.41 -20.08
N LEU A 141 7.21 8.60 -21.28
CA LEU A 141 5.81 8.26 -21.60
C LEU A 141 5.53 6.75 -21.48
N SER A 142 6.53 5.91 -21.78
CA SER A 142 6.41 4.46 -21.61
C SER A 142 6.34 4.08 -20.13
N ALA A 143 7.20 4.69 -19.31
CA ALA A 143 7.16 4.53 -17.86
C ALA A 143 5.84 5.06 -17.27
N ASP A 144 5.35 6.20 -17.75
CA ASP A 144 4.08 6.78 -17.32
C ASP A 144 2.90 5.86 -17.60
N ALA A 145 2.82 5.32 -18.82
CA ALA A 145 1.78 4.35 -19.17
C ALA A 145 1.83 3.09 -18.28
N LEU A 146 3.03 2.58 -17.99
CA LEU A 146 3.19 1.42 -17.10
C LEU A 146 2.76 1.73 -15.67
N VAL A 147 3.22 2.84 -15.10
CA VAL A 147 2.85 3.25 -13.73
C VAL A 147 1.37 3.54 -13.63
N MET A 148 0.79 4.29 -14.57
CA MET A 148 -0.64 4.58 -14.58
C MET A 148 -1.46 3.29 -14.63
N PHE A 149 -1.13 2.37 -15.54
CA PHE A 149 -1.82 1.09 -15.67
C PHE A 149 -1.78 0.28 -14.37
N LEU A 150 -0.59 0.16 -13.76
CA LEU A 150 -0.42 -0.56 -12.50
C LEU A 150 -1.09 0.15 -11.32
N HIS A 151 -1.08 1.49 -11.30
CA HIS A 151 -1.68 2.30 -10.24
C HIS A 151 -3.20 2.15 -10.23
N GLN A 152 -3.87 2.27 -11.38
CA GLN A 152 -5.32 2.10 -11.45
C GLN A 152 -5.72 0.67 -11.07
N ALA A 153 -4.99 -0.34 -11.55
CA ALA A 153 -5.20 -1.73 -11.15
C ALA A 153 -5.01 -1.94 -9.63
N TYR A 154 -4.04 -1.25 -9.04
CA TYR A 154 -3.77 -1.30 -7.61
C TYR A 154 -4.94 -0.72 -6.80
N LEU A 155 -5.43 0.47 -7.17
CA LEU A 155 -6.58 1.10 -6.52
C LEU A 155 -7.85 0.25 -6.59
N GLU A 156 -8.04 -0.49 -7.69
CA GLU A 156 -9.15 -1.45 -7.82
C GLU A 156 -8.97 -2.67 -6.91
N ALA A 157 -7.75 -3.23 -6.87
CA ALA A 157 -7.44 -4.45 -6.09
C ALA A 157 -7.47 -4.24 -4.57
N GLN A 158 -7.19 -3.03 -4.11
CA GLN A 158 -6.99 -2.71 -2.69
C GLN A 158 -8.27 -2.54 -1.87
N ARG A 159 -9.44 -2.76 -2.47
CA ARG A 159 -10.71 -2.85 -1.75
C ARG A 159 -10.83 -4.10 -0.85
N ASP A 160 -9.71 -4.64 -0.35
CA ASP A 160 -9.67 -5.75 0.61
C ASP A 160 -8.87 -5.36 1.87
N PRO A 161 -9.54 -5.04 2.99
CA PRO A 161 -8.90 -4.64 4.24
C PRO A 161 -8.11 -5.77 4.93
N VAL A 162 -8.21 -7.02 4.47
CA VAL A 162 -7.47 -8.16 5.06
C VAL A 162 -5.97 -8.09 4.76
N ASN A 163 -5.61 -7.56 3.59
CA ASN A 163 -4.24 -7.62 3.08
C ASN A 163 -3.55 -6.25 2.97
N SER A 164 -4.33 -5.16 3.00
CA SER A 164 -3.82 -3.81 2.80
C SER A 164 -3.21 -3.21 4.07
N ARG A 165 -2.06 -2.53 3.97
CA ARG A 165 -1.43 -1.79 5.09
C ARG A 165 -1.80 -0.31 5.12
N GLU A 166 -2.85 0.06 4.41
CA GLU A 166 -3.24 1.45 4.29
C GLU A 166 -3.87 2.02 5.55
N PRO A 167 -3.76 3.34 5.73
CA PRO A 167 -4.39 4.01 6.86
C PRO A 167 -5.93 3.90 6.76
N TRP A 168 -6.59 3.92 7.91
CA TRP A 168 -8.04 3.72 8.06
C TRP A 168 -8.87 4.61 7.14
N GLU A 169 -8.43 5.85 6.91
CA GLU A 169 -9.11 6.86 6.09
C GLU A 169 -9.30 6.44 4.62
N ARG A 170 -8.50 5.48 4.12
CA ARG A 170 -8.60 5.00 2.73
C ARG A 170 -9.73 3.99 2.51
N PHE A 171 -10.36 3.51 3.58
CA PHE A 171 -11.46 2.55 3.52
C PHE A 171 -12.82 3.21 3.76
N GLU A 172 -12.99 4.49 3.39
CA GLU A 172 -14.18 5.28 3.71
C GLU A 172 -15.51 4.57 3.38
N GLU A 173 -15.64 3.96 2.20
CA GLU A 173 -16.86 3.22 1.81
C GLU A 173 -17.16 2.04 2.75
N PHE A 174 -16.13 1.30 3.18
CA PHE A 174 -16.30 0.19 4.13
C PHE A 174 -16.54 0.69 5.55
N ASN A 175 -15.85 1.75 5.96
CA ASN A 175 -16.05 2.38 7.26
C ASN A 175 -17.49 2.87 7.38
N GLN A 176 -18.01 3.57 6.36
CA GLN A 176 -19.41 4.00 6.30
C GLN A 176 -20.39 2.83 6.37
N LEU A 177 -20.08 1.71 5.70
CA LEU A 177 -20.92 0.51 5.76
C LEU A 177 -20.93 -0.11 7.16
N ILE A 178 -19.76 -0.21 7.81
CA ILE A 178 -19.63 -0.71 9.18
C ILE A 178 -20.37 0.22 10.14
N ASP A 179 -20.11 1.53 10.07
CA ASP A 179 -20.72 2.54 10.93
C ASP A 179 -22.26 2.60 10.78
N ALA A 180 -22.79 2.22 9.62
CA ALA A 180 -24.22 2.17 9.36
C ALA A 180 -24.93 0.92 9.94
N TYR A 181 -24.22 -0.20 10.10
CA TYR A 181 -24.85 -1.51 10.32
C TYR A 181 -24.27 -2.33 11.47
N VAL A 182 -23.12 -1.95 12.00
CA VAL A 182 -22.41 -2.67 13.08
C VAL A 182 -22.45 -1.83 14.35
N GLY A 183 -22.84 -2.45 15.45
CA GLY A 183 -22.91 -1.82 16.76
C GLY A 183 -21.80 -2.27 17.71
N LEU A 184 -21.63 -1.55 18.82
CA LEU A 184 -20.77 -1.94 19.93
C LEU A 184 -21.58 -1.92 21.22
N GLU A 185 -21.56 -3.02 21.97
CA GLU A 185 -22.21 -3.14 23.27
C GLU A 185 -21.17 -3.44 24.35
N LEU A 186 -21.37 -2.90 25.55
CA LEU A 186 -20.62 -3.27 26.73
C LEU A 186 -21.46 -4.23 27.58
N VAL A 187 -20.96 -5.43 27.79
CA VAL A 187 -21.59 -6.45 28.65
C VAL A 187 -20.64 -6.84 29.77
N MET A 188 -21.17 -7.44 30.83
CA MET A 188 -20.35 -8.04 31.89
C MET A 188 -20.22 -9.53 31.58
N ASP A 189 -19.00 -10.05 31.60
CA ASP A 189 -18.77 -11.48 31.49
C ASP A 189 -19.20 -12.22 32.77
N ASN A 190 -19.06 -13.55 32.76
CA ASN A 190 -19.44 -14.40 33.90
C ASN A 190 -18.62 -14.12 35.17
N ASP A 191 -17.44 -13.50 35.02
CA ASP A 191 -16.54 -13.13 36.11
C ASP A 191 -16.76 -11.67 36.57
N GLY A 192 -17.75 -10.98 35.98
CA GLY A 192 -18.07 -9.59 36.29
C GLY A 192 -17.08 -8.59 35.70
N ASN A 193 -16.33 -8.96 34.66
CA ASN A 193 -15.47 -8.03 33.94
C ASN A 193 -16.20 -7.42 32.73
N PRO A 194 -15.96 -6.14 32.43
CA PRO A 194 -16.50 -5.51 31.24
C PRO A 194 -15.87 -6.10 29.96
N GLU A 195 -16.71 -6.63 29.08
CA GLU A 195 -16.37 -7.14 27.75
C GLU A 195 -17.11 -6.34 26.67
N PHE A 196 -16.39 -5.89 25.64
CA PHE A 196 -17.00 -5.29 24.46
C PHE A 196 -17.49 -6.38 23.49
N ARG A 197 -18.71 -6.25 22.97
CA ARG A 197 -19.24 -7.09 21.91
C ARG A 197 -19.54 -6.28 20.66
N VAL A 198 -19.09 -6.80 19.52
CA VAL A 198 -19.45 -6.29 18.21
C VAL A 198 -20.77 -6.91 17.81
N LEU A 199 -21.76 -6.07 17.51
CA LEU A 199 -23.10 -6.47 17.07
C LEU A 199 -23.16 -6.45 15.55
N LEU A 200 -23.50 -7.59 14.95
CA LEU A 200 -23.61 -7.74 13.51
C LEU A 200 -25.08 -7.61 13.04
N PRO A 201 -25.29 -7.31 11.74
CA PRO A 201 -26.61 -7.45 11.14
C PRO A 201 -27.15 -8.88 11.32
N GLY A 202 -28.41 -9.00 11.72
CA GLY A 202 -29.04 -10.32 11.90
C GLY A 202 -28.97 -10.87 13.33
N ASN A 203 -28.62 -10.04 14.32
CA ASN A 203 -28.62 -10.38 15.75
C ASN A 203 -27.49 -11.31 16.21
N ASP A 204 -26.47 -11.51 15.36
CA ASP A 204 -25.23 -12.19 15.74
C ASP A 204 -24.28 -11.22 16.44
N SER A 205 -23.39 -11.75 17.29
CA SER A 205 -22.36 -10.95 17.95
C SER A 205 -21.10 -11.76 18.24
N PHE A 206 -19.97 -11.07 18.38
CA PHE A 206 -18.70 -11.66 18.80
C PHE A 206 -17.94 -10.73 19.75
N PRO A 207 -17.10 -11.27 20.64
CA PRO A 207 -16.35 -10.47 21.60
C PRO A 207 -15.19 -9.74 20.92
N LEU A 208 -14.97 -8.48 21.32
CA LEU A 208 -13.82 -7.67 20.95
C LEU A 208 -12.75 -7.80 22.04
N ASN A 209 -11.62 -8.43 21.71
CA ASN A 209 -10.55 -8.70 22.67
C ASN A 209 -9.69 -7.43 22.94
N VAL A 210 -10.29 -6.45 23.62
CA VAL A 210 -9.66 -5.19 24.00
C VAL A 210 -10.23 -4.70 25.34
N SER A 211 -9.38 -4.20 26.23
CA SER A 211 -9.83 -3.58 27.48
C SER A 211 -10.29 -2.14 27.26
N VAL A 212 -11.21 -1.67 28.11
CA VAL A 212 -11.67 -0.26 28.13
C VAL A 212 -10.50 0.72 28.18
N SER A 213 -9.52 0.46 29.05
CA SER A 213 -8.33 1.32 29.19
C SER A 213 -7.49 1.41 27.92
N ARG A 214 -7.39 0.33 27.13
CA ARG A 214 -6.62 0.30 25.88
C ARG A 214 -7.31 1.08 24.77
N VAL A 215 -8.63 0.95 24.64
CA VAL A 215 -9.43 1.75 23.69
C VAL A 215 -9.23 3.23 23.95
N LEU A 216 -9.43 3.66 25.20
CA LEU A 216 -9.26 5.06 25.59
C LEU A 216 -7.83 5.54 25.35
N TYR A 217 -6.81 4.80 25.79
CA TYR A 217 -5.42 5.22 25.62
C TYR A 217 -5.02 5.42 24.14
N GLN A 218 -5.53 4.58 23.24
CA GLN A 218 -5.16 4.60 21.83
C GLN A 218 -5.98 5.58 21.00
N LEU A 219 -7.26 5.78 21.33
CA LEU A 219 -8.19 6.58 20.52
C LEU A 219 -8.50 7.96 21.12
N ASP A 220 -8.58 8.08 22.45
CA ASP A 220 -8.90 9.35 23.12
C ASP A 220 -8.15 9.51 24.46
N ARG A 221 -7.02 10.21 24.38
CA ARG A 221 -6.15 10.50 25.53
C ARG A 221 -6.84 11.32 26.62
N GLY A 222 -7.78 12.20 26.26
CA GLY A 222 -8.51 13.03 27.21
C GLY A 222 -9.45 12.16 28.04
N ALA A 223 -10.29 11.38 27.36
CA ALA A 223 -11.22 10.45 28.00
C ALA A 223 -10.48 9.42 28.88
N TYR A 224 -9.29 8.97 28.47
CA TYR A 224 -8.45 8.10 29.29
C TYR A 224 -8.09 8.73 30.65
N ILE A 225 -7.68 9.99 30.66
CA ILE A 225 -7.30 10.70 31.89
C ILE A 225 -8.51 10.89 32.80
N GLU A 226 -9.64 11.29 32.24
CA GLU A 226 -10.89 11.45 33.00
C GLU A 226 -11.34 10.14 33.65
N ALA A 227 -11.36 9.04 32.88
CA ALA A 227 -11.70 7.72 33.39
C ALA A 227 -10.72 7.24 34.48
N LEU A 228 -9.42 7.52 34.33
CA LEU A 228 -8.40 7.16 35.33
C LEU A 228 -8.62 7.91 36.65
N ASN A 229 -8.95 9.20 36.57
CA ASN A 229 -9.23 10.00 37.76
C ASN A 229 -10.50 9.49 38.46
N ALA A 230 -11.58 9.26 37.72
CA ALA A 230 -12.81 8.71 38.29
C ALA A 230 -12.60 7.32 38.92
N ALA A 231 -11.80 6.45 38.30
CA ALA A 231 -11.51 5.12 38.84
C ALA A 231 -10.64 5.16 40.11
N ARG A 232 -9.80 6.18 40.28
CA ARG A 232 -9.00 6.37 41.51
C ARG A 232 -9.85 6.79 42.70
N ASP A 233 -10.91 7.54 42.44
CA ASP A 233 -11.85 8.00 43.45
C ASP A 233 -12.96 6.97 43.74
N ALA A 234 -12.99 5.85 43.01
CA ALA A 234 -13.96 4.79 43.20
C ALA A 234 -13.66 4.00 44.50
N PRO A 235 -14.68 3.69 45.31
CA PRO A 235 -14.51 2.85 46.49
C PRO A 235 -14.01 1.45 46.07
N ALA A 236 -13.04 0.91 46.80
CA ALA A 236 -12.52 -0.42 46.56
C ALA A 236 -13.68 -1.44 46.58
N LEU A 237 -13.81 -2.23 45.52
CA LEU A 237 -14.73 -3.37 45.47
C LEU A 237 -14.37 -4.29 46.65
N VAL A 238 -15.21 -4.30 47.67
CA VAL A 238 -15.10 -5.24 48.78
C VAL A 238 -15.41 -6.61 48.21
N ALA A 239 -14.36 -7.39 47.93
CA ALA A 239 -14.51 -8.81 47.71
C ALA A 239 -15.06 -9.40 49.00
N GLU A 240 -16.30 -9.91 48.99
CA GLU A 240 -16.80 -10.79 50.02
C GLU A 240 -15.87 -12.00 50.05
N GLN A 241 -14.93 -12.00 51.01
CA GLN A 241 -14.21 -13.19 51.39
C GLN A 241 -15.22 -14.06 52.13
N ASP A 242 -15.69 -15.12 51.48
CA ASP A 242 -16.31 -16.25 52.16
C ASP A 242 -15.31 -16.80 53.18
N VAL A 243 -15.44 -16.31 54.41
CA VAL A 243 -14.86 -16.94 55.59
C VAL A 243 -15.81 -18.07 55.96
N GLU A 244 -15.76 -19.19 55.24
CA GLU A 244 -16.15 -20.47 55.83
C GLU A 244 -15.05 -20.88 56.82
N GLY A 245 -15.19 -20.34 58.03
CA GLY A 245 -14.50 -20.82 59.20
C GLY A 245 -14.85 -22.27 59.44
N GLY A 246 -13.83 -23.13 59.47
CA GLY A 246 -13.97 -24.43 60.08
C GLY A 246 -14.28 -24.30 61.56
N GLU A 247 -15.17 -25.14 62.07
CA GLU A 247 -15.03 -25.78 63.37
C GLU A 247 -15.91 -27.03 63.46
N ARG A 248 -15.22 -28.17 63.63
CA ARG A 248 -15.57 -29.40 64.38
C ARG A 248 -16.58 -30.39 63.80
#